data_AF-A0A2E7N1L4-F1
#
_entry.id   AF-A0A2E7N1L4-F1
#
_cell.length_a   1.000
_cell.length_b   1.000
_cell.length_c   1.000
_cell.angle_alpha   90.00
_cell.angle_beta   90.00
_cell.angle_gamma   90.00
#
_symmetry.space_group_name_H-M   'P 1'
#
loop_
_entity.id
_entity.type
_entity.pdbx_description
1 polymer ?
#
loop_
_entity_poly.entity_id
_entity_poly.type
_entity_poly.pdbx_seq_one_letter_code
_entity_poly.pdbx_strand_id
1 'polypeptide(L)'
;MLEIAVAEWQPIFDSAREIGDDALFELVSPDANSCKRNSVAKSCEADDPIEVWIPEIDSEIAGFITVKMNYHEGVAEIGNKAIAPKFHGSGLGTEMYRFVLELMRSSEKKDGIVTIGNDDAYAPAKRAYETVGFLAQLGSV
;
A
#
# COMPACT_ATOMS: atom_id res chain seq x y z
N MET A 1 1.29 8.02 10.98
CA MET A 1 1.51 7.33 9.69
C MET A 1 2.50 6.17 9.80
N LEU A 2 3.77 6.39 10.20
CA LEU A 2 4.77 5.30 10.26
C LEU A 2 4.35 4.12 11.15
N GLU A 3 3.82 4.40 12.35
CA GLU A 3 3.32 3.34 13.23
C GLU A 3 2.07 2.63 12.71
N ILE A 4 1.28 3.29 11.86
CA ILE A 4 0.16 2.62 11.16
C ILE A 4 0.71 1.59 10.17
N ALA A 5 1.79 1.94 9.46
CA ALA A 5 2.45 1.01 8.55
C ALA A 5 3.01 -0.22 9.28
N VAL A 6 3.68 0.00 10.41
CA VAL A 6 4.23 -1.08 11.23
C VAL A 6 3.11 -1.97 11.76
N ALA A 7 2.06 -1.37 12.32
CA ALA A 7 0.93 -2.13 12.87
C ALA A 7 0.23 -2.99 11.81
N GLU A 8 0.05 -2.47 10.59
CA GLU A 8 -0.57 -3.20 9.48
C GLU A 8 0.29 -4.37 8.99
N TRP A 9 1.62 -4.23 9.03
CA TRP A 9 2.56 -5.26 8.59
C TRP A 9 2.89 -6.30 9.67
N GLN A 10 2.59 -6.03 10.94
CA GLN A 10 2.89 -6.93 12.04
C GLN A 10 2.33 -8.36 11.82
N PRO A 11 1.08 -8.56 11.37
CA PRO A 11 0.56 -9.91 11.09
C PRO A 11 1.35 -10.67 10.01
N ILE A 12 1.95 -9.95 9.05
CA ILE A 12 2.80 -10.54 8.00
C ILE A 12 4.13 -10.98 8.61
N PHE A 13 4.74 -10.14 9.44
CA PHE A 13 5.97 -10.50 10.15
C PHE A 13 5.75 -11.69 11.09
N ASP A 14 4.64 -11.71 11.82
CA ASP A 14 4.30 -12.82 12.72
C ASP A 14 4.09 -14.12 11.93
N SER A 15 3.34 -14.08 10.82
CA SER A 15 3.17 -15.24 9.94
C SER A 15 4.48 -15.71 9.32
N ALA A 16 5.38 -14.80 8.95
CA ALA A 16 6.68 -15.15 8.39
C ALA A 16 7.58 -15.85 9.43
N ARG A 17 7.56 -15.41 10.70
CA ARG A 17 8.25 -16.08 11.81
C ARG A 17 7.69 -17.48 12.06
N GLU A 18 6.36 -17.64 12.02
CA GLU A 18 5.72 -18.94 12.22
C GLU A 18 6.08 -19.96 11.13
N ILE A 19 6.19 -19.52 9.86
CA ILE A 19 6.50 -20.39 8.72
C ILE A 19 8.00 -20.70 8.63
N GLY A 20 8.84 -19.68 8.79
CA GLY A 20 10.28 -19.75 8.50
C GLY A 20 11.16 -20.09 9.70
N ASP A 21 10.60 -20.12 10.92
CA ASP A 21 11.31 -20.01 12.20
C ASP A 21 11.86 -18.59 12.46
N ASP A 22 11.80 -18.17 13.73
CA ASP A 22 12.09 -16.80 14.17
C ASP A 22 13.56 -16.42 13.90
N ALA A 23 14.47 -17.38 14.08
CA ALA A 23 15.89 -17.18 13.81
C ALA A 23 16.19 -16.92 12.32
N LEU A 24 15.44 -17.56 11.41
CA LEU A 24 15.59 -17.33 9.97
C LEU A 24 14.99 -15.98 9.56
N PHE A 25 13.83 -15.62 10.13
CA PHE A 25 13.22 -14.33 9.90
C PHE A 25 14.16 -13.18 10.32
N GLU A 26 14.74 -13.25 11.52
CA GLU A 26 15.65 -12.22 12.03
C GLU A 26 16.94 -12.12 11.19
N LEU A 27 17.41 -13.23 10.62
CA LEU A 27 18.57 -13.22 9.72
C LEU A 27 18.28 -12.50 8.39
N VAL A 28 17.07 -12.67 7.85
CA VAL A 28 16.68 -12.14 6.52
C VAL A 28 16.11 -10.72 6.63
N SER A 29 15.42 -10.41 7.72
CA SER A 29 14.73 -9.13 7.95
C SER A 29 15.03 -8.58 9.34
N PRO A 30 16.32 -8.31 9.64
CA PRO A 30 16.71 -7.75 10.93
C PRO A 30 16.03 -6.41 11.14
N ASP A 31 15.44 -6.21 12.32
CA ASP A 31 14.68 -5.01 12.67
C ASP A 31 13.63 -4.61 11.60
N ALA A 32 12.82 -5.58 11.18
CA ALA A 32 11.77 -5.42 10.17
C ALA A 32 10.86 -4.19 10.42
N ASN A 33 10.62 -3.85 11.69
CA ASN A 33 9.83 -2.68 12.06
C ASN A 33 10.52 -1.37 11.67
N SER A 34 11.81 -1.20 11.96
CA SER A 34 12.58 -0.04 11.50
C SER A 34 12.72 0.00 9.98
N CYS A 35 12.93 -1.15 9.33
CA CYS A 35 12.92 -1.23 7.87
C CYS A 35 11.59 -0.73 7.27
N LYS A 36 10.46 -1.13 7.85
CA LYS A 36 9.13 -0.67 7.40
C LYS A 36 8.95 0.83 7.62
N ARG A 37 9.34 1.37 8.79
CA ARG A 37 9.31 2.83 9.03
C ARG A 37 10.15 3.59 7.99
N ASN A 38 11.37 3.15 7.75
CA ASN A 38 12.28 3.80 6.81
C ASN A 38 11.76 3.74 5.38
N SER A 39 11.17 2.62 4.96
CA SER A 39 10.53 2.48 3.64
C SER A 39 9.43 3.51 3.43
N VAL A 40 8.54 3.71 4.42
CA VAL A 40 7.45 4.70 4.32
C VAL A 40 7.96 6.14 4.49
N ALA A 41 8.93 6.37 5.37
CA ALA A 41 9.54 7.69 5.56
C ALA A 41 10.22 8.19 4.29
N LYS A 42 10.88 7.30 3.55
CA LYS A 42 11.53 7.63 2.27
C LYS A 42 10.55 8.17 1.24
N SER A 43 9.34 7.59 1.15
CA SER A 43 8.28 8.09 0.27
C SER A 43 7.79 9.51 0.61
N CYS A 44 8.19 10.07 1.76
CA CYS A 44 7.87 11.45 2.15
C CYS A 44 9.02 12.43 1.88
N GLU A 45 10.15 11.98 1.34
CA GLU A 45 11.28 12.84 0.98
C GLU A 45 10.89 13.75 -0.19
N ALA A 46 11.30 15.02 -0.15
CA ALA A 46 10.85 16.04 -1.12
C ALA A 46 11.24 15.73 -2.57
N ASP A 47 12.30 14.97 -2.78
CA ASP A 47 12.81 14.59 -4.10
C ASP A 47 12.31 13.20 -4.55
N ASP A 48 11.50 12.52 -3.74
CA ASP A 48 10.91 11.23 -4.11
C ASP A 48 9.71 11.47 -5.07
N PRO A 49 9.68 10.84 -6.26
CA PRO A 49 8.55 10.96 -7.19
C PRO A 49 7.27 10.27 -6.70
N ILE A 50 7.31 9.60 -5.55
CA ILE A 50 6.15 8.98 -4.91
C ILE A 50 5.26 10.06 -4.28
N GLU A 51 3.99 10.05 -4.64
CA GLU A 51 2.96 10.84 -3.98
C GLU A 51 2.40 10.07 -2.78
N VAL A 52 2.19 10.75 -1.64
CA VAL A 52 1.61 10.16 -0.43
C VAL A 52 0.27 10.80 -0.14
N TRP A 53 -0.78 10.00 -0.10
CA TRP A 53 -2.15 10.44 0.17
C TRP A 53 -2.62 9.90 1.51
N ILE A 54 -3.17 10.79 2.35
CA ILE A 54 -3.50 10.51 3.75
C ILE A 54 -5.00 10.78 3.96
N PRO A 55 -5.86 9.75 4.02
CA PRO A 55 -7.24 9.94 4.44
C PRO A 55 -7.30 10.30 5.93
N GLU A 56 -8.11 11.31 6.24
CA GLU A 56 -8.39 11.73 7.62
C GLU A 56 -9.87 11.50 7.96
N ILE A 57 -10.13 11.03 9.18
CA ILE A 57 -11.48 10.88 9.75
C ILE A 57 -11.46 11.59 11.11
N ASP A 58 -12.37 12.55 11.31
CA ASP A 58 -12.44 13.37 12.54
C ASP A 58 -11.09 14.00 12.92
N SER A 59 -10.37 14.52 11.91
CA SER A 59 -9.02 15.11 12.04
C SER A 59 -7.93 14.15 12.51
N GLU A 60 -8.16 12.84 12.41
CA GLU A 60 -7.15 11.82 12.66
C GLU A 60 -6.74 11.09 11.39
N ILE A 61 -5.44 10.82 11.26
CA ILE A 61 -4.88 10.00 10.18
C ILE A 61 -5.47 8.59 10.24
N ALA A 62 -6.32 8.27 9.26
CA ALA A 62 -7.01 6.99 9.19
C ALA A 62 -6.21 5.92 8.43
N GLY A 63 -5.24 6.34 7.62
CA GLY A 63 -4.38 5.47 6.85
C GLY A 63 -3.46 6.28 5.95
N PHE A 64 -2.83 5.61 5.00
CA PHE A 64 -2.12 6.26 3.89
C PHE A 64 -2.00 5.31 2.69
N ILE A 65 -1.80 5.88 1.51
CA ILE A 65 -1.46 5.17 0.28
C ILE A 65 -0.35 5.93 -0.45
N THR A 66 0.69 5.22 -0.87
CA THR A 66 1.78 5.78 -1.66
C THR A 66 1.62 5.40 -3.12
N VAL A 67 1.78 6.35 -4.04
CA VAL A 67 1.50 6.15 -5.45
C VAL A 67 2.60 6.78 -6.30
N LYS A 68 3.19 5.99 -7.20
CA LYS A 68 4.03 6.51 -8.28
C LYS A 68 3.14 6.83 -9.49
N MET A 69 2.99 8.11 -9.80
CA MET A 69 2.14 8.53 -10.91
C MET A 69 2.96 8.72 -12.18
N ASN A 70 2.56 8.04 -13.26
CA ASN A 70 3.02 8.34 -14.62
C ASN A 70 1.85 8.89 -15.43
N TYR A 71 1.60 10.20 -15.24
CA TYR A 71 0.54 10.92 -15.94
C TYR A 71 0.70 10.89 -17.47
N HIS A 72 1.94 10.84 -17.97
CA HIS A 72 2.19 10.75 -19.41
C HIS A 72 1.72 9.41 -19.97
N GLU A 73 2.00 8.29 -19.28
CA GLU A 73 1.59 6.97 -19.75
C GLU A 73 0.15 6.62 -19.38
N GLY A 74 -0.43 7.30 -18.40
CA GLY A 74 -1.72 6.92 -17.83
C GLY A 74 -1.59 5.69 -16.92
N VAL A 75 -0.46 5.57 -16.22
CA VAL A 75 -0.19 4.46 -15.29
C VAL A 75 0.03 5.00 -13.87
N ALA A 76 -0.55 4.35 -12.86
CA ALA A 76 -0.17 4.53 -11.46
C ALA A 76 0.32 3.22 -10.86
N GLU A 77 1.38 3.27 -10.06
CA GLU A 77 1.85 2.13 -9.29
C GLU A 77 1.63 2.42 -7.80
N ILE A 78 0.81 1.59 -7.16
CA ILE A 78 0.57 1.67 -5.72
C ILE A 78 1.69 0.92 -5.00
N GLY A 79 2.37 1.61 -4.09
CA GLY A 79 3.40 1.06 -3.21
C GLY A 79 2.84 0.63 -1.86
N ASN A 80 3.31 1.26 -0.78
CA ASN A 80 2.79 1.02 0.56
C ASN A 80 1.36 1.56 0.72
N LYS A 81 0.49 0.74 1.28
CA LYS A 81 -0.81 1.14 1.79
C LYS A 81 -1.00 0.57 3.19
N ALA A 82 -1.55 1.37 4.09
CA ALA A 82 -1.97 0.88 5.40
C ALA A 82 -3.15 1.65 5.93
N ILE A 83 -3.95 1.00 6.77
CA ILE A 83 -5.09 1.58 7.47
C ILE A 83 -4.82 1.47 8.97
N ALA A 84 -5.19 2.47 9.76
CA ALA A 84 -5.06 2.33 11.21
C ALA A 84 -6.02 1.23 11.69
N PRO A 85 -5.59 0.31 12.59
CA PRO A 85 -6.38 -0.87 12.97
C PRO A 85 -7.83 -0.59 13.36
N LYS A 86 -8.08 0.55 14.00
CA LYS A 86 -9.41 0.99 14.42
C LYS A 86 -10.38 1.33 13.29
N PHE A 87 -9.88 1.58 12.08
CA PHE A 87 -10.67 1.87 10.88
C PHE A 87 -10.77 0.65 9.94
N HIS A 88 -10.31 -0.53 10.36
CA HIS A 88 -10.48 -1.76 9.57
C HIS A 88 -11.95 -2.13 9.41
N GLY A 89 -12.27 -2.79 8.28
CA GLY A 89 -13.64 -3.21 7.97
C GLY A 89 -14.61 -2.07 7.63
N SER A 90 -14.16 -0.81 7.61
CA SER A 90 -14.97 0.37 7.28
C SER A 90 -15.21 0.59 5.77
N GLY A 91 -14.48 -0.12 4.91
CA GLY A 91 -14.44 0.15 3.47
C GLY A 91 -13.40 1.20 3.05
N LEU A 92 -12.67 1.81 3.98
CA LEU A 92 -11.66 2.84 3.68
C LEU A 92 -10.61 2.38 2.67
N GLY A 93 -10.17 1.12 2.73
CA GLY A 93 -9.19 0.58 1.80
C GLY A 93 -9.69 0.54 0.34
N THR A 94 -10.99 0.37 0.14
CA THR A 94 -11.65 0.44 -1.17
C THR A 94 -11.72 1.89 -1.66
N GLU A 95 -12.06 2.83 -0.78
CA GLU A 95 -12.07 4.26 -1.10
C GLU A 95 -10.69 4.78 -1.50
N MET A 96 -9.62 4.34 -0.83
CA MET A 96 -8.25 4.71 -1.20
C MET A 96 -7.90 4.26 -2.64
N TYR A 97 -8.31 3.06 -3.05
CA TYR A 97 -8.11 2.60 -4.43
C TYR A 97 -8.97 3.36 -5.44
N ARG A 98 -10.23 3.67 -5.08
CA ARG A 98 -11.12 4.49 -5.93
C ARG A 98 -10.54 5.88 -6.15
N PHE A 99 -10.02 6.49 -5.09
CA PHE A 99 -9.34 7.78 -5.14
C PHE A 99 -8.16 7.75 -6.12
N VAL A 100 -7.29 6.73 -6.07
CA VAL A 100 -6.17 6.61 -7.02
C VAL A 100 -6.65 6.45 -8.46
N LEU A 101 -7.70 5.66 -8.69
CA LEU A 101 -8.29 5.51 -10.03
C LEU A 101 -8.91 6.81 -10.54
N GLU A 102 -9.55 7.58 -9.67
CA GLU A 102 -10.13 8.88 -10.03
C GLU A 102 -9.04 9.91 -10.33
N LEU A 103 -7.96 9.94 -9.54
CA LEU A 103 -6.79 10.76 -9.80
C LEU A 103 -6.22 10.45 -11.20
N MET A 104 -6.14 9.17 -11.57
CA MET A 104 -5.73 8.75 -12.91
C MET A 104 -6.70 9.16 -14.01
N ARG A 105 -8.01 9.07 -13.79
CA ARG A 105 -9.04 9.47 -14.76
C ARG A 105 -9.08 10.97 -15.02
N SER A 106 -8.52 11.77 -14.12
CA SER A 106 -8.35 13.21 -14.34
C SER A 106 -7.22 13.54 -15.33
N SER A 107 -6.36 12.56 -15.66
CA SER A 107 -5.39 12.69 -16.75
C SER A 107 -6.08 12.63 -18.12
N GLU A 108 -5.45 13.19 -19.15
CA GLU A 108 -6.01 13.25 -20.52
C GLU A 108 -6.27 11.86 -21.15
N LYS A 109 -5.82 10.77 -20.51
CA LYS A 109 -5.99 9.40 -20.97
C LYS A 109 -7.19 8.71 -20.31
N LYS A 110 -8.11 8.23 -21.14
CA LYS A 110 -9.38 7.60 -20.71
C LYS A 110 -9.23 6.21 -20.09
N ASP A 111 -8.14 5.51 -20.41
CA ASP A 111 -7.89 4.12 -19.99
C ASP A 111 -6.69 4.07 -19.04
N GLY A 112 -6.86 4.57 -17.82
CA GLY A 112 -5.81 4.52 -16.79
C GLY A 112 -5.55 3.10 -16.31
N ILE A 113 -4.28 2.71 -16.17
CA ILE A 113 -3.85 1.41 -15.62
C ILE A 113 -3.31 1.64 -14.21
N VAL A 114 -3.78 0.87 -13.24
CA VAL A 114 -3.20 0.88 -11.90
C VAL A 114 -2.59 -0.48 -11.60
N THR A 115 -1.31 -0.48 -11.27
CA THR A 115 -0.57 -1.65 -10.82
C THR A 115 -0.39 -1.59 -9.30
N ILE A 116 -0.29 -2.77 -8.70
CA ILE A 116 -0.06 -2.93 -7.27
C ILE A 116 1.32 -3.56 -7.13
N GLY A 117 2.21 -2.93 -6.37
CA GLY A 117 3.53 -3.48 -6.07
C GLY A 117 3.42 -4.83 -5.37
N ASN A 118 4.43 -5.68 -5.56
CA ASN A 118 4.45 -7.07 -5.05
C ASN A 118 4.24 -7.20 -3.53
N ASP A 119 4.54 -6.15 -2.76
CA ASP A 119 4.48 -6.12 -1.30
C ASP A 119 3.05 -6.08 -0.73
N ASP A 120 2.04 -5.75 -1.56
CA ASP A 120 0.66 -5.53 -1.13
C ASP A 120 -0.25 -6.76 -1.38
N ALA A 121 0.35 -7.92 -1.69
CA ALA A 121 -0.34 -9.16 -2.03
C ALA A 121 -0.72 -10.01 -0.80
N TYR A 122 -1.63 -9.52 0.05
CA TYR A 122 -2.28 -10.35 1.08
C TYR A 122 -3.81 -10.35 0.96
N ALA A 123 -4.48 -11.37 1.52
CA ALA A 123 -5.88 -11.71 1.20
C ALA A 123 -6.93 -10.58 1.41
N PRO A 124 -6.87 -9.74 2.47
CA PRO A 124 -7.68 -8.52 2.60
C PRO A 124 -7.50 -7.52 1.45
N ALA A 125 -6.25 -7.29 1.04
CA ALA A 125 -5.95 -6.38 -0.07
C ALA A 125 -6.51 -6.94 -1.39
N LYS A 126 -6.41 -8.27 -1.59
CA LYS A 126 -7.00 -8.97 -2.74
C LYS A 126 -8.51 -8.73 -2.90
N ARG A 127 -9.28 -8.83 -1.82
CA ARG A 127 -10.74 -8.56 -1.86
C ARG A 127 -11.05 -7.11 -2.22
N ALA A 128 -10.23 -6.18 -1.75
CA ALA A 128 -10.38 -4.77 -2.08
C ALA A 128 -10.04 -4.51 -3.56
N TYR A 129 -9.05 -5.19 -4.15
CA TYR A 129 -8.76 -5.13 -5.59
C TYR A 129 -9.96 -5.56 -6.43
N GLU A 130 -10.51 -6.74 -6.12
CA GLU A 130 -11.65 -7.33 -6.85
C GLU A 130 -12.88 -6.41 -6.78
N THR A 131 -13.15 -5.80 -5.63
CA THR A 131 -14.28 -4.86 -5.44
C THR A 131 -14.18 -3.61 -6.32
N VAL A 132 -12.97 -3.16 -6.62
CA VAL A 132 -12.71 -1.95 -7.41
C VAL A 132 -12.52 -2.28 -8.90
N GLY A 133 -12.55 -3.56 -9.27
CA GLY A 133 -12.48 -4.00 -10.67
C GLY A 133 -11.06 -4.14 -11.20
N PHE A 134 -10.06 -4.24 -10.31
CA PHE A 134 -8.70 -4.62 -10.73
C PHE A 134 -8.72 -6.03 -11.31
N LEU A 135 -8.23 -6.19 -12.54
CA LEU A 135 -7.97 -7.49 -13.12
C LEU A 135 -6.59 -7.95 -12.64
N ALA A 136 -6.53 -9.10 -11.97
CA ALA A 136 -5.25 -9.72 -11.63
C ALA A 136 -4.54 -10.12 -12.93
N GLN A 137 -3.48 -9.41 -13.30
CA GLN A 137 -2.58 -9.85 -14.35
C GLN A 137 -1.40 -10.53 -13.66
N LEU A 138 -1.39 -11.86 -13.66
CA LEU A 138 -0.23 -12.64 -13.24
C LEU A 138 0.88 -12.36 -14.25
N GLY A 139 1.81 -11.47 -13.90
CA GLY A 139 3.06 -11.34 -14.61
C GLY A 139 3.89 -12.60 -14.36
N SER A 140 4.11 -13.41 -15.40
CA SER A 140 5.15 -14.44 -15.37
C SER A 140 6.49 -13.74 -15.20
N VAL A 141 7.23 -14.11 -14.15
CA VAL A 141 8.69 -13.94 -14.08
C VAL A 141 9.33 -15.19 -14.67
#